data_AF-A0A973JPK3-F1
#
_entry.id   AF-A0A973JPK3-F1
#
_cell.length_a   1.000
_cell.length_b   1.000
_cell.length_c   1.000
_cell.angle_alpha   90.00
_cell.angle_beta   90.00
_cell.angle_gamma   90.00
#
_symmetry.space_group_name_H-M   'P 1'
#
loop_
_entity.id
_entity.type
_entity.pdbx_description
1 polymer ?
#
loop_
_entity_poly.entity_id
_entity_poly.type
_entity_poly.pdbx_seq_one_letter_code
_entity_poly.pdbx_strand_id
1 'polypeptide(L)'
;MTAKTKDGKEIFSDAKIYMPQSPAYGRGDKMVYGPFRKSGMLRDTSLQPGQTRTENFEIKFPYEDVEKEGKKVRDIKAKEMDVTVKLWYLPAGGDHRDDKAVEVNKGKYLFFETTKAVTIK
;
A
#
# COMPACT_ATOMS: atom_id res chain seq x y z
N MET A 1 -3.66 1.56 0.01
CA MET A 1 -4.54 2.10 -1.04
C MET A 1 -4.97 0.95 -1.93
N THR A 2 -6.25 0.88 -2.25
CA THR A 2 -6.80 -0.14 -3.15
C THR A 2 -7.71 0.53 -4.17
N ALA A 3 -7.70 0.07 -5.41
CA ALA A 3 -8.66 0.50 -6.43
C ALA A 3 -9.48 -0.70 -6.91
N LYS A 4 -10.80 -0.50 -7.00
CA LYS A 4 -11.76 -1.53 -7.45
C LYS A 4 -12.59 -0.99 -8.61
N THR A 5 -12.93 -1.85 -9.57
CA THR A 5 -13.94 -1.52 -10.60
C THR A 5 -15.34 -1.59 -10.00
N LYS A 6 -16.35 -1.05 -10.71
CA LYS A 6 -17.77 -1.19 -10.30
C LYS A 6 -18.19 -2.64 -10.05
N ASP A 7 -17.58 -3.58 -10.77
CA ASP A 7 -17.82 -5.02 -10.61
C ASP A 7 -17.18 -5.62 -9.34
N GLY A 8 -16.58 -4.77 -8.49
CA GLY A 8 -15.94 -5.18 -7.23
C GLY A 8 -14.55 -5.79 -7.40
N LYS A 9 -14.04 -5.92 -8.62
CA LYS A 9 -12.72 -6.50 -8.90
C LYS A 9 -11.62 -5.53 -8.49
N GLU A 10 -10.71 -5.99 -7.62
CA GLU A 10 -9.51 -5.25 -7.25
C GLU A 10 -8.52 -5.22 -8.42
N ILE A 11 -8.18 -4.02 -8.88
CA ILE A 11 -7.27 -3.78 -10.00
C ILE A 11 -5.92 -3.22 -9.54
N PHE A 12 -5.86 -2.68 -8.33
CA PHE A 12 -4.64 -2.10 -7.77
C PHE A 12 -4.62 -2.23 -6.25
N SER A 13 -3.44 -2.55 -5.72
CA SER A 13 -3.21 -2.70 -4.28
C SER A 13 -1.78 -2.30 -3.94
N ASP A 14 -1.61 -1.12 -3.34
CA ASP A 14 -0.29 -0.65 -2.91
C ASP A 14 -0.34 -0.07 -1.51
N ALA A 15 0.77 -0.12 -0.80
CA ALA A 15 0.89 0.33 0.57
C ALA A 15 2.24 1.01 0.80
N LYS A 16 2.21 2.11 1.54
CA LYS A 16 3.41 2.78 2.04
C LYS A 16 3.48 2.57 3.54
N ILE A 17 4.66 2.18 4.02
CA ILE A 17 4.92 1.89 5.43
C ILE A 17 5.71 3.03 6.04
N TYR A 18 5.18 3.57 7.13
CA TYR A 18 5.78 4.67 7.89
C TYR A 18 6.32 4.13 9.21
N MET A 19 7.59 3.75 9.19
CA MET A 19 8.31 3.32 10.39
C MET A 19 9.82 3.52 10.19
N PRO A 20 10.59 3.64 11.28
CA PRO A 20 12.03 3.51 11.20
C PRO A 20 12.40 2.17 10.54
N GLN A 21 13.00 2.22 9.37
CA GLN A 21 13.49 1.06 8.65
C GLN A 21 14.85 0.69 9.21
N SER A 22 14.91 -0.51 9.77
CA SER A 22 16.15 -1.18 10.12
C SER A 22 16.35 -2.37 9.17
N PRO A 23 17.56 -2.97 9.10
CA PRO A 23 17.81 -4.19 8.34
C PRO A 23 17.02 -5.43 8.84
N ALA A 24 16.18 -5.27 9.87
CA ALA A 24 15.34 -6.25 10.55
C ALA A 24 16.05 -7.42 11.28
N TYR A 25 17.20 -7.92 10.82
CA TYR A 25 17.99 -8.96 11.49
C TYR A 25 19.45 -8.73 11.15
N GLY A 26 20.40 -8.94 12.08
CA GLY A 26 21.79 -9.12 11.68
C GLY A 26 21.89 -10.35 10.78
N ARG A 27 21.59 -10.21 9.48
CA ARG A 27 21.31 -11.21 8.42
C ARG A 27 21.60 -12.70 8.76
N GLY A 28 20.93 -13.31 9.74
CA GLY A 28 21.16 -14.73 10.10
C GLY A 28 20.45 -15.25 11.35
N ASP A 29 20.34 -16.58 11.44
CA ASP A 29 19.60 -17.36 12.47
C ASP A 29 20.32 -17.50 13.83
N LYS A 30 21.23 -16.60 14.17
CA LYS A 30 21.93 -16.63 15.47
C LYS A 30 21.80 -15.30 16.19
N MET A 31 21.37 -15.37 17.44
CA MET A 31 21.45 -14.27 18.40
C MET A 31 22.92 -13.99 18.73
N VAL A 32 23.52 -12.98 18.09
CA VAL A 32 24.87 -12.56 18.42
C VAL A 32 24.98 -11.03 18.49
N TYR A 33 25.65 -10.56 19.56
CA TYR A 33 26.17 -9.21 19.82
C TYR A 33 25.21 -8.07 20.23
N GLY A 34 25.83 -7.08 20.89
CA GLY A 34 25.24 -5.99 21.64
C GLY A 34 24.79 -4.76 20.81
N PRO A 35 24.28 -3.73 21.49
CA PRO A 35 23.35 -2.73 20.93
C PRO A 35 23.86 -1.92 19.73
N PHE A 36 25.17 -1.62 19.67
CA PHE A 36 25.77 -0.73 18.66
C PHE A 36 25.98 -1.36 17.26
N ARG A 37 25.75 -2.68 17.09
CA ARG A 37 25.73 -3.37 15.77
C ARG A 37 24.32 -3.71 15.29
N LYS A 38 23.32 -3.48 16.15
CA LYS A 38 21.88 -3.45 15.85
C LYS A 38 21.39 -2.02 15.58
N SER A 39 22.21 -1.02 15.86
CA SER A 39 21.96 0.39 15.55
C SER A 39 22.39 0.70 14.12
N GLY A 40 21.49 0.43 13.18
CA GLY A 40 21.60 0.90 11.82
C GLY A 40 20.22 1.27 11.35
N MET A 41 19.72 2.44 11.71
CA MET A 41 18.54 2.97 11.05
C MET A 41 18.94 3.27 9.61
N LEU A 42 18.48 2.44 8.69
CA LEU A 42 18.79 2.59 7.26
C LEU A 42 18.08 3.82 6.71
N ARG A 43 16.84 4.01 7.17
CA ARG A 43 15.99 5.12 6.76
C ARG A 43 14.88 5.29 7.77
N ASP A 44 14.58 6.52 8.15
CA ASP A 44 13.34 6.80 8.86
C ASP A 44 12.26 7.21 7.84
N THR A 45 11.23 6.39 7.67
CA THR A 45 10.05 6.77 6.88
C THR A 45 8.89 7.18 7.74
N SER A 46 9.03 7.29 9.06
CA SER A 46 7.94 7.71 9.96
C SER A 46 7.38 9.11 9.62
N LEU A 47 6.17 9.38 10.10
CA LEU A 47 5.55 10.70 10.03
C LEU A 47 6.10 11.55 11.18
N GLN A 48 6.97 12.52 10.86
CA GLN A 48 7.57 13.38 11.87
C GLN A 48 6.53 14.34 12.48
N PRO A 49 6.73 14.81 13.72
CA PRO A 49 5.79 15.74 14.37
C PRO A 49 5.52 16.99 13.52
N GLY A 50 4.24 17.29 13.30
CA GLY A 50 3.80 18.44 12.50
C GLY A 50 4.07 18.33 11.00
N GLN A 51 4.65 17.23 10.51
CA GLN A 51 4.95 17.05 9.10
C GLN A 51 3.71 16.60 8.33
N THR A 52 3.33 17.38 7.32
CA THR A 52 2.36 16.93 6.29
C THR A 52 3.09 16.14 5.21
N ARG A 53 2.55 14.99 4.82
CA ARG A 53 3.15 14.13 3.81
C ARG A 53 2.19 13.88 2.65
N THR A 54 2.68 14.15 1.44
CA THR A 54 1.95 13.88 0.20
C THR A 54 2.54 12.64 -0.44
N GLU A 55 1.68 11.66 -0.76
CA GLU A 55 2.09 10.45 -1.47
C GLU A 55 1.39 10.34 -2.81
N ASN A 56 2.18 10.09 -3.84
CA ASN A 56 1.67 9.78 -5.16
C ASN A 56 1.58 8.26 -5.33
N PHE A 57 0.47 7.82 -5.94
CA PHE A 57 0.23 6.43 -6.34
C PHE A 57 -0.22 6.46 -7.80
N GLU A 58 0.41 5.63 -8.64
CA GLU A 58 0.09 5.53 -10.06
C GLU A 58 -0.78 4.31 -10.32
N ILE A 59 -2.06 4.54 -10.64
CA ILE A 59 -3.02 3.48 -10.93
C ILE A 59 -3.22 3.44 -12.44
N LYS A 60 -2.87 2.31 -13.06
CA LYS A 60 -3.16 2.08 -14.48
C LYS A 60 -4.60 1.61 -14.61
N PHE A 61 -5.38 2.28 -15.46
CA PHE A 61 -6.72 1.83 -15.80
C PHE A 61 -6.63 0.55 -16.64
N PRO A 62 -7.53 -0.43 -16.43
CA PRO A 62 -7.54 -1.65 -17.22
C PRO A 62 -7.89 -1.32 -18.68
N TYR A 63 -6.96 -1.60 -19.58
CA TYR A 63 -7.13 -1.48 -21.03
C TYR A 63 -7.11 -2.87 -21.66
N GLU A 64 -7.89 -3.07 -22.72
CA GLU A 64 -7.71 -4.17 -23.65
C GLU A 64 -7.28 -3.63 -25.01
N ASP A 65 -6.31 -4.31 -25.62
CA ASP A 65 -5.94 -4.02 -27.00
C ASP A 65 -6.98 -4.69 -27.91
N VAL A 66 -7.85 -3.89 -28.53
CA VAL A 66 -8.82 -4.34 -29.53
C VAL A 66 -8.27 -4.01 -30.91
N GLU A 67 -8.17 -5.02 -31.79
CA GLU A 67 -7.86 -4.78 -33.20
C GLU A 67 -9.11 -4.29 -33.93
N LYS A 68 -9.12 -3.00 -34.26
CA LYS A 68 -10.05 -2.43 -35.26
C LYS A 68 -9.22 -2.01 -36.46
N GLU A 69 -9.58 -2.53 -37.64
CA GLU A 69 -9.03 -2.10 -38.94
C GLU A 69 -7.50 -2.18 -39.05
N GLY A 70 -6.88 -3.26 -38.55
CA GLY A 70 -5.45 -3.51 -38.71
C GLY A 70 -4.52 -2.62 -37.86
N LYS A 71 -5.08 -1.82 -36.92
CA LYS A 71 -4.32 -1.06 -35.92
C LYS A 71 -4.77 -1.47 -34.51
N LYS A 72 -3.80 -1.68 -33.61
CA LYS A 72 -4.07 -1.96 -32.18
C LYS A 72 -4.58 -0.69 -31.51
N VAL A 73 -5.86 -0.67 -31.14
CA VAL A 73 -6.46 0.43 -30.38
C VAL A 73 -6.65 -0.03 -28.94
N ARG A 74 -6.13 0.73 -27.97
CA ARG A 74 -6.34 0.50 -26.55
C ARG A 74 -7.75 0.94 -26.17
N ASP A 75 -8.63 0.01 -25.84
CA ASP A 75 -9.98 0.30 -25.35
C ASP A 75 -10.01 0.19 -23.82
N ILE A 76 -10.53 1.21 -23.14
CA ILE A 76 -10.55 1.28 -21.67
C ILE A 76 -11.79 0.55 -21.17
N LYS A 77 -11.61 -0.63 -20.55
CA LYS A 77 -12.71 -1.50 -20.11
C LYS A 77 -13.54 -0.93 -18.96
N ALA A 78 -12.90 -0.20 -18.05
CA ALA A 78 -13.56 0.43 -16.91
C ALA A 78 -13.25 1.92 -16.90
N LYS A 79 -14.22 2.74 -17.33
CA LYS A 79 -14.12 4.21 -17.29
C LYS A 79 -14.28 4.78 -15.89
N GLU A 80 -14.71 3.95 -14.94
CA GLU A 80 -14.96 4.32 -13.54
C GLU A 80 -14.28 3.32 -12.60
N MET A 81 -13.66 3.84 -11.53
CA MET A 81 -13.06 3.05 -10.46
C MET A 81 -13.29 3.71 -9.10
N ASP A 82 -13.45 2.91 -8.06
CA ASP A 82 -13.48 3.37 -6.68
C ASP A 82 -12.09 3.21 -6.07
N VAL A 83 -11.49 4.33 -5.67
CA VAL A 83 -10.20 4.37 -5.00
C VAL A 83 -10.43 4.53 -3.50
N THR A 84 -10.01 3.54 -2.73
CA THR A 84 -10.09 3.54 -1.27
C THR A 84 -8.70 3.72 -0.67
N VAL A 85 -8.56 4.73 0.18
CA VAL A 85 -7.36 4.99 0.98
C VAL A 85 -7.67 4.66 2.43
N LYS A 86 -6.85 3.78 3.02
CA LYS A 86 -6.93 3.39 4.43
C LYS A 86 -5.59 3.67 5.10
N LEU A 87 -5.63 4.30 6.28
CA LEU A 87 -4.49 4.47 7.17
C LEU A 87 -4.66 3.53 8.35
N TRP A 88 -3.69 2.62 8.52
CA TRP A 88 -3.67 1.64 9.59
C TRP A 88 -2.52 1.93 10.55
N TYR A 89 -2.77 1.74 11.84
CA TYR A 89 -1.75 1.71 12.88
C TYR A 89 -1.50 0.28 13.34
N LEU A 90 -0.25 -0.16 13.30
CA LEU A 90 0.19 -1.52 13.67
C LEU A 90 1.26 -1.42 14.77
N PRO A 91 0.96 -1.81 16.02
CA PRO A 91 1.92 -1.72 17.12
C PRO A 91 3.13 -2.67 17.01
N ALA A 92 2.93 -3.89 16.48
CA ALA A 92 3.94 -4.95 16.51
C ALA A 92 4.47 -5.35 15.11
N GLY A 93 4.19 -4.55 14.08
CA GLY A 93 4.43 -4.92 12.68
C GLY A 93 3.50 -6.05 12.20
N GLY A 94 3.69 -6.50 10.97
CA GLY A 94 2.86 -7.53 10.32
C GLY A 94 2.20 -7.04 9.03
N ASP A 95 1.54 -7.95 8.30
CA ASP A 95 0.83 -7.57 7.08
C ASP A 95 -0.60 -7.10 7.41
N HIS A 96 -0.84 -5.80 7.21
CA HIS A 96 -2.17 -5.20 7.32
C HIS A 96 -3.24 -5.85 6.43
N ARG A 97 -2.86 -6.60 5.39
CA ARG A 97 -3.78 -7.31 4.48
C ARG A 97 -4.21 -8.68 5.02
N ASP A 98 -3.50 -9.22 6.01
CA ASP A 98 -3.85 -10.51 6.63
C ASP A 98 -4.61 -10.28 7.94
N ASP A 99 -5.93 -10.37 7.87
CA ASP A 99 -6.82 -10.23 9.03
C ASP A 99 -6.66 -11.39 10.04
N LYS A 100 -6.11 -12.54 9.63
CA LYS A 100 -5.90 -13.69 10.53
C LYS A 100 -4.61 -13.53 11.32
N ALA A 101 -3.55 -13.04 10.69
CA ALA A 101 -2.28 -12.78 11.36
C ALA A 101 -2.32 -11.50 12.20
N VAL A 102 -3.08 -10.48 11.76
CA VAL A 102 -3.17 -9.18 12.44
C VAL A 102 -4.64 -8.76 12.55
N GLU A 103 -5.30 -9.20 13.62
CA GLU A 103 -6.72 -8.91 13.87
C GLU A 103 -7.02 -7.42 14.07
N VAL A 104 -8.13 -6.95 13.49
CA VAL A 104 -8.62 -5.58 13.66
C VAL A 104 -9.02 -5.34 15.12
N ASN A 105 -8.63 -4.19 15.67
CA ASN A 105 -8.79 -3.78 17.07
C ASN A 105 -8.02 -4.61 18.11
N LYS A 106 -7.08 -5.46 17.66
CA LYS A 106 -6.13 -6.15 18.56
C LYS A 106 -4.70 -5.95 18.09
N GLY A 107 -4.42 -6.34 16.85
CA GLY A 107 -3.10 -6.23 16.22
C GLY A 107 -2.96 -5.06 15.24
N LYS A 108 -4.08 -4.56 14.70
CA LYS A 108 -4.13 -3.37 13.85
C LYS A 108 -5.35 -2.50 14.13
N TYR A 109 -5.22 -1.20 13.94
CA TYR A 109 -6.26 -0.22 14.23
C TYR A 109 -6.46 0.69 13.02
N LEU A 110 -7.71 0.85 12.57
CA LEU A 110 -8.04 1.74 11.46
C LEU A 110 -8.10 3.17 11.99
N PHE A 111 -7.24 4.04 11.47
CA PHE A 111 -7.21 5.45 11.88
C PHE A 111 -8.01 6.33 10.92
N PHE A 112 -7.98 6.00 9.64
CA PHE A 112 -8.68 6.78 8.62
C PHE A 112 -9.04 5.90 7.43
N GLU A 113 -10.22 6.13 6.87
CA GLU A 113 -10.67 5.54 5.62
C GLU A 113 -11.41 6.59 4.80
N THR A 114 -11.10 6.66 3.51
CA THR A 114 -11.87 7.44 2.55
C THR A 114 -11.95 6.69 1.23
N THR A 115 -13.10 6.78 0.58
CA THR A 115 -13.31 6.24 -0.76
C THR A 115 -13.72 7.37 -1.69
N LYS A 116 -13.15 7.39 -2.90
CA LYS A 116 -13.48 8.36 -3.93
C LYS A 116 -13.67 7.63 -5.27
N ALA A 117 -14.81 7.87 -5.90
CA ALA A 117 -15.05 7.46 -7.27
C ALA A 117 -14.23 8.33 -8.22
N VAL A 118 -13.50 7.70 -9.14
CA VAL A 118 -12.68 8.35 -10.17
C VAL A 118 -13.17 7.89 -11.53
N THR A 119 -13.51 8.86 -12.38
CA THR A 119 -14.01 8.62 -13.73
C THR A 119 -13.10 9.30 -14.76
N ILE A 120 -12.72 8.58 -15.82
CA ILE A 120 -12.04 9.17 -16.98
C ILE A 120 -13.11 9.66 -17.97
N LYS A 121 -12.98 10.91 -18.42
CA LYS A 121 -13.76 11.49 -19.52
C LYS A 121 -13.21 11.06 -20.87
#